data_AF-A0A953ZD26-F1
#
_entry.id   AF-A0A953ZD26-F1
#
_cell.length_a   1.000
_cell.length_b   1.000
_cell.length_c   1.000
_cell.angle_alpha   90.00
_cell.angle_beta   90.00
_cell.angle_gamma   90.00
#
_symmetry.space_group_name_H-M   'P 1'
#
loop_
_entity.id
_entity.type
_entity.pdbx_description
1 polymer ?
#
loop_
_entity_poly.entity_id
_entity_poly.type
_entity_poly.pdbx_seq_one_letter_code
_entity_poly.pdbx_strand_id
1 'polypeptide(L)'
;GMVPERDEGLLMELGGLARGPQLSKVTKRLSILFEFDPLLPLNWRRSGNLPETYDCVEFLRLHLRRRRFDHIAGATRRFLEQFLGQWIDRCALKTACESVVLTGSVFGLRSLYPALSSCTRAAQLTICPTPNDSGNAIGAAIMALAEKKGVEHVLPLGQPWLGEDAGEGDCADFARKEEAKGGIWIDQPENLEARAAELIAGGALLGRITGRVDMSRVGLGNRSLLCRGDLPELRSASQQLLRPDVFWHEVPALMLNTELEEEFFGTEKLPSNAVGEYWLKPRRPQAWTGRMNPRAPVPVQVTDEGSDPSTAALIHQFRKTVGKTPLLCTPWLNRRGQLVRTVQDARESWRTQGLDGVIAGPYIVMRRADPNATKPKHAELARRPFYGGL
;
A
#
# COMPACT_ATOMS: atom_id res chain seq x y z
N GLY A 1 -9.36 18.03 -5.55
CA GLY A 1 -9.86 17.21 -6.69
C GLY A 1 -8.90 16.08 -6.94
N MET A 2 -9.29 15.04 -7.66
CA MET A 2 -8.40 13.93 -8.01
C MET A 2 -7.50 14.29 -9.19
N VAL A 3 -6.26 13.79 -9.15
CA VAL A 3 -5.24 13.99 -10.20
C VAL A 3 -5.05 12.67 -10.97
N PRO A 4 -5.17 12.69 -12.31
CA PRO A 4 -4.86 11.54 -13.15
C PRO A 4 -3.42 11.05 -12.97
N GLU A 5 -3.21 9.75 -13.19
CA GLU A 5 -1.92 9.04 -13.06
C GLU A 5 -1.33 9.06 -11.63
N ARG A 6 -2.17 9.38 -10.64
CA ARG A 6 -1.77 9.52 -9.24
C ARG A 6 -2.83 8.97 -8.28
N ASP A 7 -4.09 9.33 -8.49
CA ASP A 7 -5.16 9.10 -7.51
C ASP A 7 -6.11 7.94 -7.85
N GLU A 8 -5.80 7.13 -8.88
CA GLU A 8 -6.62 6.00 -9.30
C GLU A 8 -6.83 4.98 -8.16
N GLY A 9 -5.80 4.72 -7.35
CA GLY A 9 -5.90 3.83 -6.19
C GLY A 9 -6.96 4.33 -5.19
N LEU A 10 -6.95 5.62 -4.91
CA LEU A 10 -7.91 6.27 -4.01
C LEU A 10 -9.34 6.29 -4.56
N LEU A 11 -9.47 6.39 -5.89
CA LEU A 11 -10.75 6.26 -6.58
C LEU A 11 -11.29 4.83 -6.41
N MET A 12 -10.43 3.81 -6.51
CA MET A 12 -10.83 2.43 -6.26
C MET A 12 -11.23 2.21 -4.80
N GLU A 13 -10.52 2.80 -3.84
CA GLU A 13 -10.89 2.74 -2.42
C GLU A 13 -12.25 3.41 -2.16
N LEU A 14 -12.45 4.62 -2.67
CA LEU A 14 -13.74 5.32 -2.60
C LEU A 14 -14.86 4.48 -3.21
N GLY A 15 -14.60 3.85 -4.35
CA GLY A 15 -15.56 2.99 -5.03
C GLY A 15 -16.00 1.79 -4.19
N GLY A 16 -15.14 1.29 -3.30
CA GLY A 16 -15.46 0.24 -2.33
C GLY A 16 -16.45 0.67 -1.23
N LEU A 17 -16.68 1.97 -1.07
CA LEU A 17 -17.65 2.52 -0.12
C LEU A 17 -19.05 2.69 -0.74
N ALA A 18 -19.16 2.75 -2.06
CA ALA A 18 -20.41 3.00 -2.77
C ALA A 18 -21.42 1.85 -2.61
N ARG A 19 -22.69 2.16 -2.34
CA ARG A 19 -23.77 1.17 -2.16
C ARG A 19 -25.10 1.63 -2.76
N GLY A 20 -26.03 0.69 -2.89
CA GLY A 20 -27.43 0.96 -3.23
C GLY A 20 -27.76 0.91 -4.72
N PRO A 21 -29.06 1.06 -5.08
CA PRO A 21 -29.56 0.79 -6.43
C PRO A 21 -29.07 1.78 -7.50
N GLN A 22 -28.65 2.98 -7.09
CA GLN A 22 -28.13 3.99 -8.01
C GLN A 22 -26.74 3.63 -8.54
N LEU A 23 -25.92 2.91 -7.76
CA LEU A 23 -24.64 2.37 -8.20
C LEU A 23 -24.84 1.45 -9.41
N SER A 24 -25.78 0.50 -9.32
CA SER A 24 -26.06 -0.47 -10.38
C SER A 24 -26.46 0.20 -11.71
N LYS A 25 -27.18 1.34 -11.65
CA LYS A 25 -27.55 2.11 -12.84
C LYS A 25 -26.33 2.71 -13.55
N VAL A 26 -25.34 3.18 -12.79
CA VAL A 26 -24.09 3.72 -13.35
C VAL A 26 -23.21 2.58 -13.86
N THR A 27 -23.09 1.48 -13.10
CA THR A 27 -22.34 0.29 -13.52
C THR A 27 -22.83 -0.25 -14.87
N LYS A 28 -24.15 -0.37 -15.07
CA LYS A 28 -24.72 -0.82 -16.36
C LYS A 28 -24.33 0.09 -17.54
N ARG A 29 -24.15 1.39 -17.31
CA ARG A 29 -23.70 2.33 -18.36
C ARG A 29 -22.22 2.16 -18.69
N LEU A 30 -21.39 1.84 -17.70
CA LEU A 30 -19.96 1.61 -17.92
C LEU A 30 -19.68 0.22 -18.50
N SER A 31 -20.47 -0.80 -18.13
CA SER A 31 -20.27 -2.17 -18.59
C SER A 31 -20.52 -2.38 -20.07
N ILE A 32 -21.25 -1.46 -20.72
CA ILE A 32 -21.50 -1.55 -22.16
C ILE A 32 -20.40 -0.90 -22.99
N LEU A 33 -19.42 -0.20 -22.39
CA LEU A 33 -18.43 0.61 -23.10
C LEU A 33 -17.37 -0.20 -23.85
N PHE A 34 -17.09 -1.40 -23.34
CA PHE A 34 -16.08 -2.29 -23.89
C PHE A 34 -16.68 -3.68 -24.00
N GLU A 35 -16.37 -4.35 -25.09
CA GLU A 35 -16.81 -5.71 -25.34
C GLU A 35 -15.63 -6.58 -25.76
N PHE A 36 -15.64 -7.84 -25.30
CA PHE A 36 -14.73 -8.86 -25.80
C PHE A 36 -15.24 -9.40 -27.13
N ASP A 37 -14.32 -9.69 -28.04
CA ASP A 37 -14.66 -10.38 -29.28
C ASP A 37 -15.08 -11.83 -28.95
N PRO A 38 -16.27 -12.28 -29.37
CA PRO A 38 -16.75 -13.62 -29.06
C PRO A 38 -15.97 -14.73 -29.79
N LEU A 39 -15.29 -14.41 -30.89
CA LEU A 39 -14.50 -15.34 -31.68
C LEU A 39 -13.00 -15.27 -31.34
N LEU A 40 -12.53 -14.10 -30.91
CA LEU A 40 -11.13 -13.85 -30.57
C LEU A 40 -11.00 -13.54 -29.07
N PRO A 41 -10.75 -14.54 -28.21
CA PRO A 41 -10.83 -14.38 -26.75
C PRO A 41 -9.78 -13.42 -26.18
N LEU A 42 -8.72 -13.11 -26.92
CA LEU A 42 -7.69 -12.15 -26.52
C LEU A 42 -7.92 -10.76 -27.14
N ASN A 43 -9.05 -10.53 -27.79
CA ASN A 43 -9.38 -9.23 -28.36
C ASN A 43 -10.56 -8.62 -27.62
N TRP A 44 -10.46 -7.32 -27.38
CA TRP A 44 -11.54 -6.50 -26.91
C TRP A 44 -11.52 -5.19 -27.67
N ARG A 45 -12.67 -4.53 -27.74
CA ARG A 45 -12.83 -3.26 -28.45
C ARG A 45 -13.78 -2.35 -27.71
N ARG A 46 -13.73 -1.07 -28.07
CA ARG A 46 -14.77 -0.11 -27.70
C ARG A 46 -16.08 -0.53 -28.37
N SER A 47 -17.18 -0.48 -27.61
CA SER A 47 -18.50 -0.80 -28.13
C SER A 47 -19.04 0.35 -28.99
N GLY A 48 -19.66 0.02 -30.13
CA GLY A 48 -20.50 0.95 -30.90
C GLY A 48 -19.94 2.36 -31.05
N ASN A 49 -20.64 3.35 -30.45
CA ASN A 49 -20.38 4.78 -30.61
C ASN A 49 -19.51 5.41 -29.49
N LEU A 50 -18.76 4.62 -28.71
CA LEU A 50 -17.86 5.20 -27.70
C LEU A 50 -16.74 5.98 -28.40
N PRO A 51 -16.62 7.31 -28.18
CA PRO A 51 -15.57 8.11 -28.81
C PRO A 51 -14.18 7.65 -28.38
N GLU A 52 -13.17 8.05 -29.17
CA GLU A 52 -11.78 7.97 -28.75
C GLU A 52 -11.57 8.65 -27.39
N THR A 53 -10.55 8.21 -26.65
CA THR A 53 -10.30 8.67 -25.29
C THR A 53 -10.17 10.19 -25.20
N TYR A 54 -9.59 10.83 -26.21
CA TYR A 54 -9.43 12.29 -26.27
C TYR A 54 -10.76 13.05 -26.42
N ASP A 55 -11.78 12.41 -27.01
CA ASP A 55 -13.09 12.99 -27.29
C ASP A 55 -14.19 12.47 -26.34
N CYS A 56 -13.85 11.63 -25.37
CA CYS A 56 -14.84 10.95 -24.54
C CYS A 56 -15.44 11.84 -23.43
N VAL A 57 -14.95 13.07 -23.22
CA VAL A 57 -15.37 13.94 -22.11
C VAL A 57 -16.87 14.26 -22.17
N GLU A 58 -17.39 14.70 -23.32
CA GLU A 58 -18.81 15.01 -23.47
C GLU A 58 -19.69 13.76 -23.38
N PHE A 59 -19.19 12.64 -23.93
CA PHE A 59 -19.83 11.35 -23.75
C PHE A 59 -19.96 10.97 -22.27
N LEU A 60 -18.87 11.06 -21.50
CA LEU A 60 -18.87 10.77 -20.07
C LEU A 60 -19.76 11.75 -19.30
N ARG A 61 -19.75 13.04 -19.65
CA ARG A 61 -20.66 14.05 -19.07
C ARG A 61 -22.12 13.66 -19.31
N LEU A 62 -22.52 13.34 -20.54
CA LEU A 62 -23.88 12.91 -20.85
C LEU A 62 -24.32 11.68 -20.03
N HIS A 63 -23.39 10.73 -19.81
CA HIS A 63 -23.70 9.48 -19.14
C HIS A 63 -23.63 9.55 -17.61
N LEU A 64 -22.81 10.44 -17.05
CA LEU A 64 -22.47 10.49 -15.63
C LEU A 64 -22.93 11.77 -14.92
N ARG A 65 -23.38 12.80 -15.64
CA ARG A 65 -23.88 14.06 -15.03
C ARG A 65 -25.02 13.76 -14.05
N ARG A 66 -25.03 14.50 -12.93
CA ARG A 66 -25.99 14.34 -11.80
C ARG A 66 -25.93 12.97 -11.10
N ARG A 67 -24.88 12.17 -11.34
CA ARG A 67 -24.57 11.02 -10.48
C ARG A 67 -23.66 11.47 -9.36
N ARG A 68 -23.85 10.89 -8.18
CA ARG A 68 -22.93 11.12 -7.06
C ARG A 68 -21.55 10.57 -7.42
N PHE A 69 -20.51 11.28 -7.01
CA PHE A 69 -19.12 10.95 -7.35
C PHE A 69 -18.70 9.57 -6.80
N ASP A 70 -19.19 9.18 -5.62
CA ASP A 70 -18.98 7.85 -5.03
C ASP A 70 -19.62 6.74 -5.87
N HIS A 71 -20.82 6.95 -6.42
CA HIS A 71 -21.44 6.00 -7.35
C HIS A 71 -20.68 5.87 -8.67
N ILE A 72 -20.09 6.96 -9.16
CA ILE A 72 -19.22 6.91 -10.36
C ILE A 72 -17.97 6.09 -10.04
N ALA A 73 -17.28 6.39 -8.93
CA ALA A 73 -16.11 5.64 -8.49
C ALA A 73 -16.40 4.14 -8.29
N GLY A 74 -17.51 3.83 -7.61
CA GLY A 74 -17.95 2.45 -7.39
C GLY A 74 -18.32 1.73 -8.68
N ALA A 75 -18.93 2.44 -9.63
CA ALA A 75 -19.26 1.86 -10.94
C ALA A 75 -18.01 1.56 -11.76
N THR A 76 -17.04 2.49 -11.77
CA THR A 76 -15.75 2.32 -12.43
C THR A 76 -14.98 1.13 -11.82
N ARG A 77 -14.92 1.07 -10.49
CA ARG A 77 -14.31 -0.06 -9.77
C ARG A 77 -14.95 -1.38 -10.18
N ARG A 78 -16.28 -1.51 -10.07
CA ARG A 78 -17.01 -2.74 -10.43
C ARG A 78 -16.82 -3.14 -11.88
N PHE A 79 -16.78 -2.16 -12.79
CA PHE A 79 -16.49 -2.40 -14.19
C PHE A 79 -15.08 -3.01 -14.35
N LEU A 80 -14.05 -2.41 -13.74
CA LEU A 80 -12.68 -2.92 -13.80
C LEU A 80 -12.56 -4.32 -13.17
N GLU A 81 -13.14 -4.54 -11.99
CA GLU A 81 -13.17 -5.85 -11.33
C GLU A 81 -13.72 -6.94 -12.27
N GLN A 82 -14.86 -6.66 -12.91
CA GLN A 82 -15.52 -7.61 -13.83
C GLN A 82 -14.77 -7.78 -15.15
N PHE A 83 -14.29 -6.69 -15.75
CA PHE A 83 -13.61 -6.72 -17.04
C PHE A 83 -12.24 -7.39 -16.94
N LEU A 84 -11.46 -7.06 -15.92
CA LEU A 84 -10.13 -7.64 -15.69
C LEU A 84 -10.22 -9.11 -15.25
N GLY A 85 -11.18 -9.47 -14.38
CA GLY A 85 -11.40 -10.88 -14.04
C GLY A 85 -11.74 -11.73 -15.27
N GLN A 86 -12.60 -11.20 -16.13
CA GLN A 86 -12.93 -11.78 -17.44
C GLN A 86 -11.74 -11.87 -18.39
N TRP A 87 -10.87 -10.87 -18.38
CA TRP A 87 -9.64 -10.85 -19.19
C TRP A 87 -8.67 -11.93 -18.73
N ILE A 88 -8.44 -12.04 -17.42
CA ILE A 88 -7.59 -13.06 -16.81
C ILE A 88 -8.08 -14.47 -17.17
N ASP A 89 -9.38 -14.75 -17.00
CA ASP A 89 -9.95 -16.06 -17.33
C ASP A 89 -9.85 -16.37 -18.83
N ARG A 90 -10.03 -15.38 -19.72
CA ARG A 90 -9.86 -15.57 -21.17
C ARG A 90 -8.41 -15.86 -21.56
N CYS A 91 -7.46 -15.14 -20.96
CA CYS A 91 -6.02 -15.41 -21.14
C CYS A 91 -5.66 -16.83 -20.69
N ALA A 92 -6.00 -17.19 -19.45
CA ALA A 92 -5.75 -18.52 -18.90
C ALA A 92 -6.39 -19.62 -19.75
N LEU A 93 -7.62 -19.42 -20.23
CA LEU A 93 -8.30 -20.36 -21.12
C LEU A 93 -7.56 -20.54 -22.45
N LYS A 94 -7.14 -19.44 -23.08
CA LYS A 94 -6.52 -19.49 -24.41
C LYS A 94 -5.11 -20.08 -24.38
N THR A 95 -4.36 -19.84 -23.29
CA THR A 95 -2.97 -20.30 -23.16
C THR A 95 -2.83 -21.61 -22.39
N ALA A 96 -3.90 -22.09 -21.75
CA ALA A 96 -3.87 -23.21 -20.80
C ALA A 96 -2.87 -23.01 -19.65
N CYS A 97 -2.55 -21.75 -19.31
CA CYS A 97 -1.66 -21.43 -18.19
C CYS A 97 -2.46 -21.31 -16.89
N GLU A 98 -2.02 -22.01 -15.86
CA GLU A 98 -2.63 -21.95 -14.52
C GLU A 98 -2.01 -20.86 -13.64
N SER A 99 -0.75 -20.48 -13.89
CA SER A 99 -0.09 -19.37 -13.22
C SER A 99 -0.11 -18.13 -14.11
N VAL A 100 -0.75 -17.07 -13.64
CA VAL A 100 -0.89 -15.81 -14.38
C VAL A 100 -0.13 -14.71 -13.65
N VAL A 101 0.75 -14.02 -14.37
CA VAL A 101 1.48 -12.85 -13.89
C VAL A 101 0.80 -11.58 -14.39
N LEU A 102 0.48 -10.68 -13.47
CA LEU A 102 -0.21 -9.41 -13.74
C LEU A 102 0.79 -8.25 -13.70
N THR A 103 0.89 -7.52 -14.82
CA THR A 103 1.72 -6.34 -14.99
C THR A 103 0.99 -5.28 -15.82
N GLY A 104 1.36 -4.02 -15.67
CA GLY A 104 0.63 -2.84 -16.16
C GLY A 104 0.03 -2.03 -15.01
N SER A 105 0.02 -0.70 -15.11
CA SER A 105 -0.38 0.23 -14.03
C SER A 105 -1.76 -0.06 -13.44
N VAL A 106 -2.70 -0.61 -14.22
CA VAL A 106 -4.02 -1.03 -13.74
C VAL A 106 -3.96 -2.15 -12.68
N PHE A 107 -2.98 -3.05 -12.78
CA PHE A 107 -2.75 -4.09 -11.78
C PHE A 107 -1.95 -3.58 -10.57
N GLY A 108 -1.44 -2.35 -10.63
CA GLY A 108 -0.99 -1.59 -9.47
C GLY A 108 -2.14 -1.16 -8.55
N LEU A 109 -3.40 -1.22 -9.02
CA LEU A 109 -4.60 -0.96 -8.20
C LEU A 109 -4.89 -2.16 -7.30
N ARG A 110 -4.08 -2.34 -6.25
CA ARG A 110 -4.08 -3.52 -5.36
C ARG A 110 -5.46 -3.79 -4.73
N SER A 111 -6.30 -2.77 -4.58
CA SER A 111 -7.66 -2.92 -4.05
C SER A 111 -8.61 -3.69 -4.96
N LEU A 112 -8.25 -3.93 -6.22
CA LEU A 112 -8.97 -4.81 -7.14
C LEU A 112 -8.66 -6.30 -6.89
N TYR A 113 -7.56 -6.62 -6.22
CA TYR A 113 -7.11 -8.01 -6.00
C TYR A 113 -8.21 -8.95 -5.47
N PRO A 114 -9.02 -8.60 -4.46
CA PRO A 114 -10.10 -9.46 -3.98
C PRO A 114 -11.08 -9.94 -5.06
N ALA A 115 -11.32 -9.13 -6.08
CA ALA A 115 -12.17 -9.53 -7.20
C ALA A 115 -11.40 -10.34 -8.23
N LEU A 116 -10.15 -9.97 -8.52
CA LEU A 116 -9.31 -10.70 -9.47
C LEU A 116 -9.00 -12.11 -8.97
N SER A 117 -8.79 -12.29 -7.66
CA SER A 117 -8.55 -13.59 -7.05
C SER A 117 -9.77 -14.50 -7.02
N SER A 118 -10.94 -14.03 -7.46
CA SER A 118 -12.12 -14.89 -7.67
C SER A 118 -12.16 -15.54 -9.07
N CYS A 119 -11.17 -15.28 -9.92
CA CYS A 119 -11.07 -15.91 -11.24
C CYS A 119 -11.07 -17.43 -11.14
N THR A 120 -11.64 -18.11 -12.13
CA THR A 120 -11.91 -19.55 -12.05
C THR A 120 -10.85 -20.39 -12.73
N ARG A 121 -10.06 -19.80 -13.64
CA ARG A 121 -9.15 -20.55 -14.51
C ARG A 121 -7.67 -20.46 -14.18
N ALA A 122 -7.26 -19.45 -13.41
CA ALA A 122 -5.89 -19.37 -12.91
C ALA A 122 -5.81 -20.00 -11.52
N ALA A 123 -4.93 -20.97 -11.31
CA ALA A 123 -4.63 -21.51 -9.98
C ALA A 123 -3.85 -20.48 -9.13
N GLN A 124 -2.96 -19.72 -9.76
CA GLN A 124 -2.08 -18.77 -9.10
C GLN A 124 -2.10 -17.41 -9.80
N LEU A 125 -2.13 -16.33 -9.02
CA LEU A 125 -2.05 -14.95 -9.47
C LEU A 125 -0.90 -14.24 -8.77
N THR A 126 0.10 -13.83 -9.56
CA THR A 126 1.21 -13.03 -9.06
C THR A 126 1.14 -11.64 -9.68
N ILE A 127 1.10 -10.60 -8.86
CA ILE A 127 1.24 -9.23 -9.35
C ILE A 127 2.71 -8.84 -9.28
N CYS A 128 3.26 -8.33 -10.38
CA CYS A 128 4.62 -7.80 -10.41
C CYS A 128 4.84 -6.81 -9.25
N PRO A 129 6.01 -6.80 -8.57
CA PRO A 129 6.30 -5.82 -7.52
C PRO A 129 6.17 -4.38 -8.01
N THR A 130 6.62 -4.12 -9.25
CA THR A 130 6.52 -2.83 -9.95
C THR A 130 5.71 -3.00 -11.24
N PRO A 131 4.37 -3.04 -11.17
CA PRO A 131 3.55 -3.30 -12.34
C PRO A 131 3.41 -2.07 -13.25
N ASN A 132 3.79 -0.87 -12.79
CA ASN A 132 3.75 0.34 -13.60
C ASN A 132 4.99 0.47 -14.51
N ASP A 133 5.07 1.56 -15.26
CA ASP A 133 6.14 1.80 -16.24
C ASP A 133 7.56 1.79 -15.65
N SER A 134 7.72 2.03 -14.34
CA SER A 134 9.04 1.92 -13.71
C SER A 134 9.59 0.49 -13.73
N GLY A 135 8.72 -0.52 -13.84
CA GLY A 135 9.11 -1.92 -14.00
C GLY A 135 9.66 -2.25 -15.39
N ASN A 136 9.44 -1.40 -16.41
CA ASN A 136 9.90 -1.67 -17.78
C ASN A 136 11.42 -1.76 -17.89
N ALA A 137 12.16 -0.98 -17.09
CA ALA A 137 13.61 -1.07 -17.04
C ALA A 137 14.10 -2.45 -16.57
N ILE A 138 13.41 -3.05 -15.59
CA ILE A 138 13.69 -4.40 -15.11
C ILE A 138 13.35 -5.42 -16.19
N GLY A 139 12.17 -5.29 -16.80
CA GLY A 139 11.71 -6.18 -17.87
C GLY A 139 12.68 -6.16 -19.08
N ALA A 140 13.15 -4.99 -19.48
CA ALA A 140 14.12 -4.83 -20.56
C ALA A 140 15.48 -5.48 -20.21
N ALA A 141 15.96 -5.33 -18.98
CA ALA A 141 17.18 -5.98 -18.52
C ALA A 141 17.05 -7.52 -18.50
N ILE A 142 15.92 -8.03 -18.02
CA ILE A 142 15.61 -9.47 -18.03
C ILE A 142 15.52 -10.00 -19.46
N MET A 143 14.83 -9.29 -20.35
CA MET A 143 14.71 -9.64 -21.76
C MET A 143 16.08 -9.69 -22.44
N ALA A 144 16.91 -8.66 -22.27
CA ALA A 144 18.26 -8.62 -22.84
C ALA A 144 19.16 -9.75 -22.30
N LEU A 145 19.02 -10.12 -21.02
CA LEU A 145 19.72 -11.26 -20.44
C LEU A 145 19.26 -12.57 -21.06
N ALA A 146 17.95 -12.78 -21.18
CA ALA A 146 17.35 -13.97 -21.78
C ALA A 146 17.76 -14.13 -23.25
N GLU A 147 17.76 -13.06 -24.03
CA GLU A 147 18.19 -13.06 -25.44
C GLU A 147 19.67 -13.38 -25.59
N LYS A 148 20.51 -12.87 -24.69
CA LYS A 148 21.97 -13.03 -24.78
C LYS A 148 22.46 -14.38 -24.23
N LYS A 149 21.83 -14.89 -23.17
CA LYS A 149 22.33 -16.07 -22.44
C LYS A 149 21.38 -17.26 -22.46
N GLY A 150 20.09 -17.08 -22.75
CA GLY A 150 19.05 -18.09 -22.57
C GLY A 150 18.17 -17.81 -21.34
N VAL A 151 16.91 -18.24 -21.40
CA VAL A 151 15.91 -18.04 -20.33
C VAL A 151 16.29 -18.79 -19.05
N GLU A 152 16.98 -19.92 -19.17
CA GLU A 152 17.50 -20.73 -18.07
C GLU A 152 18.51 -19.99 -17.18
N HIS A 153 19.09 -18.89 -17.69
CA HIS A 153 19.99 -18.02 -16.93
C HIS A 153 19.29 -16.85 -16.24
N VAL A 154 17.98 -16.67 -16.46
CA VAL A 154 17.17 -15.67 -15.76
C VAL A 154 16.79 -16.23 -14.40
N LEU A 155 17.39 -15.68 -13.34
CA LEU A 155 17.02 -15.99 -11.97
C LEU A 155 15.73 -15.25 -11.57
N PRO A 156 14.96 -15.80 -10.62
CA PRO A 156 13.87 -15.05 -10.00
C PRO A 156 14.35 -13.69 -9.50
N LEU A 157 13.52 -12.64 -9.65
CA LEU A 157 13.84 -11.27 -9.22
C LEU A 157 14.23 -11.19 -7.74
N GLY A 158 13.78 -12.16 -6.93
CA GLY A 158 14.04 -12.22 -5.51
C GLY A 158 13.27 -11.15 -4.77
N GLN A 159 13.95 -10.48 -3.83
CA GLN A 159 13.33 -9.53 -2.92
C GLN A 159 13.22 -8.11 -3.50
N PRO A 160 12.18 -7.34 -3.12
CA PRO A 160 11.93 -6.03 -3.71
C PRO A 160 12.87 -4.92 -3.19
N TRP A 161 13.77 -5.18 -2.23
CA TRP A 161 14.68 -4.16 -1.67
C TRP A 161 15.96 -4.00 -2.50
N LEU A 162 15.83 -3.45 -3.71
CA LEU A 162 16.93 -3.23 -4.65
C LEU A 162 17.46 -1.78 -4.67
N GLY A 163 16.94 -0.89 -3.81
CA GLY A 163 17.33 0.52 -3.79
C GLY A 163 18.55 0.85 -2.92
N GLU A 164 18.66 2.13 -2.56
CA GLU A 164 19.71 2.64 -1.67
C GLU A 164 19.49 2.16 -0.24
N ASP A 165 20.60 1.87 0.45
CA ASP A 165 20.63 1.51 1.86
C ASP A 165 20.53 2.75 2.78
N ALA A 166 20.05 2.57 4.01
CA ALA A 166 19.96 3.65 5.01
C ALA A 166 21.32 4.10 5.56
N GLY A 167 22.39 3.33 5.36
CA GLY A 167 23.75 3.68 5.75
C GLY A 167 23.96 3.73 7.26
N GLU A 168 24.63 2.75 7.84
CA GLU A 168 24.90 2.73 9.29
C GLU A 168 25.63 3.99 9.78
N GLY A 169 26.61 4.46 9.01
CA GLY A 169 27.35 5.69 9.30
C GLY A 169 26.44 6.93 9.32
N ASP A 170 25.52 7.04 8.36
CA ASP A 170 24.56 8.15 8.31
C ASP A 170 23.57 8.11 9.48
N CYS A 171 23.15 6.91 9.89
CA CYS A 171 22.30 6.71 11.06
C CYS A 171 23.01 7.11 12.37
N ALA A 172 24.27 6.70 12.55
CA ALA A 172 25.09 7.08 13.71
C ALA A 172 25.35 8.60 13.74
N ASP A 173 25.67 9.19 12.60
CA ASP A 173 25.84 10.63 12.46
C ASP A 173 24.57 11.41 12.78
N PHE A 174 23.41 10.90 12.35
CA PHE A 174 22.10 11.46 12.71
C PHE A 174 21.87 11.42 14.22
N ALA A 175 22.05 10.27 14.86
CA ALA A 175 21.89 10.12 16.30
C ALA A 175 22.80 11.12 17.04
N ARG A 176 24.11 11.13 16.75
CA ARG A 176 25.09 12.04 17.38
C ARG A 176 24.73 13.52 17.20
N LYS A 177 24.34 13.92 15.99
CA LYS A 177 23.98 15.32 15.67
C LYS A 177 22.72 15.77 16.39
N GLU A 178 21.76 14.88 16.59
CA GLU A 178 20.54 15.21 17.32
C GLU A 178 20.77 15.20 18.84
N GLU A 179 21.65 14.32 19.35
CA GLU A 179 22.03 14.29 20.77
C GLU A 179 22.66 15.62 21.18
N ALA A 180 23.60 16.12 20.37
CA ALA A 180 24.31 17.38 20.61
C ALA A 180 23.38 18.60 20.68
N LYS A 181 22.18 18.53 20.07
CA LYS A 181 21.18 19.62 20.13
C LYS A 181 20.34 19.59 21.40
N GLY A 182 20.33 18.47 22.13
CA GLY A 182 19.48 18.26 23.29
C GLY A 182 17.99 18.12 22.96
N GLY A 183 17.17 17.97 24.01
CA GLY A 183 15.71 17.87 23.89
C GLY A 183 15.19 16.53 23.32
N ILE A 184 16.06 15.53 23.22
CA ILE A 184 15.73 14.20 22.70
C ILE A 184 16.26 13.10 23.62
N TRP A 185 15.71 11.90 23.48
CA TRP A 185 16.21 10.67 24.08
C TRP A 185 16.70 9.77 22.94
N ILE A 186 17.90 9.24 23.10
CA ILE A 186 18.48 8.29 22.15
C ILE A 186 18.69 6.98 22.88
N ASP A 187 18.37 5.91 22.19
CA ASP A 187 18.59 4.53 22.62
C ASP A 187 19.30 3.77 21.52
N GLN A 188 20.18 2.85 21.93
CA GLN A 188 20.84 1.89 21.05
C GLN A 188 20.71 0.51 21.73
N PRO A 189 19.50 -0.06 21.73
CA PRO A 189 19.22 -1.30 22.45
C PRO A 189 19.90 -2.49 21.77
N GLU A 190 20.25 -3.52 22.56
CA GLU A 190 20.74 -4.79 22.02
C GLU A 190 19.69 -5.48 21.13
N ASN A 191 18.41 -5.33 21.46
CA ASN A 191 17.28 -5.79 20.66
C ASN A 191 16.41 -4.61 20.21
N LEU A 192 16.73 -4.07 19.03
CA LEU A 192 16.05 -2.93 18.42
C LEU A 192 14.56 -3.20 18.20
N GLU A 193 14.24 -4.37 17.65
CA GLU A 193 12.89 -4.75 17.29
C GLU A 193 11.99 -4.89 18.52
N ALA A 194 12.50 -5.45 19.62
CA ALA A 194 11.78 -5.53 20.88
C ALA A 194 11.50 -4.13 21.44
N ARG A 195 12.51 -3.26 21.48
CA ARG A 195 12.36 -1.91 22.00
C ARG A 195 11.41 -1.05 21.15
N ALA A 196 11.52 -1.15 19.83
CA ALA A 196 10.60 -0.50 18.91
C ALA A 196 9.16 -1.01 19.08
N ALA A 197 8.97 -2.33 19.20
CA ALA A 197 7.66 -2.94 19.45
C ALA A 197 7.03 -2.44 20.76
N GLU A 198 7.79 -2.33 21.84
CA GLU A 198 7.32 -1.76 23.11
C GLU A 198 6.82 -0.32 22.95
N LEU A 199 7.60 0.53 22.29
CA LEU A 199 7.25 1.94 22.05
C LEU A 199 5.98 2.06 21.19
N ILE A 200 5.88 1.28 20.12
CA ILE A 200 4.71 1.27 19.24
C ILE A 200 3.48 0.74 19.98
N ALA A 201 3.63 -0.33 20.78
CA ALA A 201 2.57 -0.86 21.64
C ALA A 201 2.10 0.16 22.69
N GLY A 202 3.01 0.99 23.19
CA GLY A 202 2.74 2.15 24.05
C GLY A 202 2.05 3.32 23.34
N GLY A 203 1.80 3.22 22.03
CA GLY A 203 1.07 4.22 21.25
C GLY A 203 1.94 5.27 20.57
N ALA A 204 3.26 5.03 20.42
CA ALA A 204 4.14 5.90 19.64
C ALA A 204 3.89 5.76 18.13
N LEU A 205 3.95 6.88 17.42
CA LEU A 205 4.03 6.94 15.95
C LEU A 205 5.47 7.16 15.53
N LEU A 206 6.12 6.10 15.01
CA LEU A 206 7.54 6.09 14.69
C LEU A 206 7.76 6.07 13.18
N GLY A 207 8.69 6.88 12.68
CA GLY A 207 9.26 6.67 11.35
C GLY A 207 10.38 5.64 11.41
N ARG A 208 10.42 4.69 10.47
CA ARG A 208 11.49 3.68 10.35
C ARG A 208 12.24 3.89 9.04
N ILE A 209 13.55 4.04 9.18
CA ILE A 209 14.53 4.04 8.09
C ILE A 209 15.63 3.01 8.41
N THR A 210 15.56 1.86 7.73
CA THR A 210 16.55 0.78 7.87
C THR A 210 16.71 0.03 6.56
N GLY A 211 17.87 -0.59 6.35
CA GLY A 211 18.16 -1.39 5.16
C GLY A 211 17.91 -0.66 3.84
N ARG A 212 17.75 -1.44 2.77
CA ARG A 212 17.51 -0.95 1.41
C ARG A 212 16.05 -0.57 1.21
N VAL A 213 15.79 0.48 0.42
CA VAL A 213 14.42 0.85 0.02
C VAL A 213 13.84 -0.13 -1.01
N ASP A 214 12.54 -0.39 -0.89
CA ASP A 214 11.81 -1.27 -1.82
C ASP A 214 11.48 -0.58 -3.16
N MET A 215 11.29 -1.39 -4.20
CA MET A 215 10.98 -0.90 -5.54
C MET A 215 9.53 -0.43 -5.72
N SER A 216 8.61 -0.83 -4.85
CA SER A 216 7.17 -0.61 -5.01
C SER A 216 6.65 0.69 -4.37
N ARG A 217 7.55 1.46 -3.73
CA ARG A 217 7.29 2.75 -3.06
C ARG A 217 6.31 2.67 -1.88
N VAL A 218 5.95 1.47 -1.43
CA VAL A 218 5.03 1.27 -0.32
C VAL A 218 5.74 1.28 1.04
N GLY A 219 7.07 1.28 1.04
CA GLY A 219 7.93 1.37 2.22
C GLY A 219 8.33 0.01 2.78
N LEU A 220 7.41 -0.98 2.74
CA LEU A 220 7.58 -2.37 3.21
C LEU A 220 8.42 -2.48 4.49
N GLY A 221 8.06 -1.71 5.52
CA GLY A 221 8.75 -1.70 6.81
C GLY A 221 10.07 -0.91 6.86
N ASN A 222 10.79 -0.76 5.75
CA ASN A 222 12.12 -0.13 5.70
C ASN A 222 12.10 1.39 5.52
N ARG A 223 11.06 1.94 4.89
CA ARG A 223 10.82 3.39 4.76
C ARG A 223 9.37 3.72 5.15
N SER A 224 9.02 3.42 6.39
CA SER A 224 7.61 3.34 6.82
C SER A 224 7.32 4.06 8.13
N LEU A 225 6.12 4.61 8.25
CA LEU A 225 5.52 5.01 9.52
C LEU A 225 4.87 3.79 10.17
N LEU A 226 5.19 3.58 11.44
CA LEU A 226 4.74 2.44 12.23
C LEU A 226 3.94 2.93 13.44
N CYS A 227 2.75 2.35 13.63
CA CYS A 227 1.90 2.67 14.78
C CYS A 227 0.93 1.54 15.11
N ARG A 228 0.33 1.63 16.30
CA ARG A 228 -0.71 0.70 16.79
C ARG A 228 -2.03 0.91 16.02
N GLY A 229 -2.63 -0.17 15.53
CA GLY A 229 -3.84 -0.11 14.67
C GLY A 229 -5.20 -0.09 15.36
N ASP A 230 -5.24 -0.39 16.66
CA ASP A 230 -6.44 -0.36 17.50
C ASP A 230 -6.73 1.02 18.11
N LEU A 231 -5.90 2.02 17.83
CA LEU A 231 -6.09 3.42 18.24
C LEU A 231 -6.56 4.25 17.03
N PRO A 232 -7.84 4.65 16.96
CA PRO A 232 -8.39 5.41 15.83
C PRO A 232 -7.60 6.68 15.53
N GLU A 233 -7.09 7.33 16.57
CA GLU A 233 -6.36 8.58 16.47
C GLU A 233 -4.99 8.40 15.80
N LEU A 234 -4.31 7.27 16.06
CA LEU A 234 -3.06 6.92 15.38
C LEU A 234 -3.28 6.55 13.92
N ARG A 235 -4.32 5.76 13.64
CA ARG A 235 -4.71 5.43 12.27
C ARG A 235 -5.02 6.69 11.46
N SER A 236 -5.82 7.60 12.03
CA SER A 236 -6.13 8.89 11.42
C SER A 236 -4.87 9.73 11.19
N ALA A 237 -3.95 9.78 12.17
CA ALA A 237 -2.69 10.51 12.01
C ALA A 237 -1.83 9.95 10.86
N SER A 238 -1.64 8.63 10.80
CA SER A 238 -0.89 7.98 9.71
C SER A 238 -1.55 8.19 8.34
N GLN A 239 -2.87 8.09 8.26
CA GLN A 239 -3.63 8.37 7.03
C GLN A 239 -3.45 9.82 6.57
N GLN A 240 -3.47 10.78 7.49
CA GLN A 240 -3.30 12.20 7.15
C GLN A 240 -1.87 12.54 6.74
N LEU A 241 -0.87 11.89 7.33
CA LEU A 241 0.52 12.04 6.91
C LEU A 241 0.77 11.48 5.52
N LEU A 242 0.04 10.44 5.12
CA LEU A 242 0.11 9.87 3.79
C LEU A 242 -0.69 10.70 2.77
N ARG A 243 -1.96 11.01 3.08
CA ARG A 243 -2.90 11.74 2.21
C ARG A 243 -3.85 12.63 3.04
N PRO A 244 -3.46 13.88 3.33
CA PRO A 244 -4.24 14.77 4.17
C PRO A 244 -5.57 15.21 3.52
N ASP A 245 -5.65 15.14 2.19
CA ASP A 245 -6.82 15.52 1.39
C ASP A 245 -7.86 14.39 1.23
N VAL A 246 -7.61 13.19 1.80
CA VAL A 246 -8.37 11.97 1.50
C VAL A 246 -8.73 11.20 2.78
N PHE A 247 -9.85 11.56 3.41
CA PHE A 247 -10.29 10.98 4.69
C PHE A 247 -10.75 9.52 4.65
N TRP A 248 -10.89 8.92 3.45
CA TRP A 248 -11.32 7.53 3.29
C TRP A 248 -10.19 6.56 2.96
N HIS A 249 -8.96 7.05 2.85
CA HIS A 249 -7.82 6.20 2.51
C HIS A 249 -7.54 5.21 3.64
N GLU A 250 -7.36 3.93 3.30
CA GLU A 250 -7.01 2.91 4.30
C GLU A 250 -5.49 2.79 4.48
N VAL A 251 -5.08 2.51 5.72
CA VAL A 251 -3.67 2.35 6.08
C VAL A 251 -3.33 0.85 6.16
N PRO A 252 -2.24 0.39 5.51
CA PRO A 252 -1.85 -1.02 5.56
C PRO A 252 -1.41 -1.45 6.96
N ALA A 253 -1.44 -2.76 7.22
CA ALA A 253 -0.65 -3.35 8.31
C ALA A 253 0.40 -4.31 7.77
N LEU A 254 1.50 -4.43 8.52
CA LEU A 254 2.52 -5.44 8.27
C LEU A 254 2.03 -6.82 8.69
N MET A 255 2.27 -7.80 7.82
CA MET A 255 1.92 -9.20 8.00
C MET A 255 3.05 -10.10 7.49
N LEU A 256 3.21 -11.27 8.11
CA LEU A 256 4.03 -12.33 7.53
C LEU A 256 3.19 -13.10 6.50
N ASN A 257 3.83 -13.52 5.42
CA ASN A 257 3.23 -14.39 4.40
C ASN A 257 2.62 -15.67 5.00
N THR A 258 3.29 -16.25 6.00
CA THR A 258 2.89 -17.48 6.70
C THR A 258 1.58 -17.36 7.48
N GLU A 259 1.09 -16.13 7.71
CA GLU A 259 -0.10 -15.87 8.53
C GLU A 259 -1.31 -15.49 7.70
N LEU A 260 -1.12 -15.29 6.39
CA LEU A 260 -2.19 -14.79 5.52
C LEU A 260 -3.39 -15.72 5.51
N GLU A 261 -3.16 -17.03 5.41
CA GLU A 261 -4.24 -18.01 5.30
C GLU A 261 -5.09 -18.10 6.59
N GLU A 262 -4.46 -18.00 7.77
CA GLU A 262 -5.17 -18.02 9.05
C GLU A 262 -6.01 -16.75 9.26
N GLU A 263 -5.50 -15.59 8.82
CA GLU A 263 -6.07 -14.28 9.13
C GLU A 263 -7.01 -13.76 8.04
N PHE A 264 -6.87 -14.21 6.79
CA PHE A 264 -7.58 -13.64 5.63
C PHE A 264 -8.20 -14.70 4.70
N PHE A 265 -9.26 -14.29 4.00
CA PHE A 265 -9.83 -15.01 2.88
C PHE A 265 -9.22 -14.54 1.55
N GLY A 266 -9.26 -15.39 0.51
CA GLY A 266 -8.86 -15.01 -0.84
C GLY A 266 -7.35 -15.03 -1.06
N THR A 267 -6.62 -15.80 -0.24
CA THR A 267 -5.16 -15.95 -0.28
C THR A 267 -4.73 -17.14 -1.13
N GLU A 268 -5.67 -17.99 -1.56
CA GLU A 268 -5.41 -19.29 -2.18
C GLU A 268 -4.68 -19.16 -3.53
N LYS A 269 -4.81 -18.01 -4.19
CA LYS A 269 -4.11 -17.71 -5.45
C LYS A 269 -2.79 -16.98 -5.26
N LEU A 270 -2.44 -16.55 -4.05
CA LEU A 270 -1.16 -15.90 -3.81
C LEU A 270 -0.02 -16.92 -3.93
N PRO A 271 1.15 -16.53 -4.45
CA PRO A 271 2.36 -17.33 -4.29
C PRO A 271 2.68 -17.55 -2.79
N SER A 272 3.24 -18.70 -2.43
CA SER A 272 3.67 -18.98 -1.04
C SER A 272 4.74 -18.01 -0.54
N ASN A 273 5.56 -17.49 -1.44
CA ASN A 273 6.54 -16.43 -1.20
C ASN A 273 6.02 -15.03 -1.54
N ALA A 274 4.71 -14.78 -1.39
CA ALA A 274 4.13 -13.46 -1.62
C ALA A 274 4.79 -12.40 -0.74
N VAL A 275 5.34 -11.38 -1.38
CA VAL A 275 5.88 -10.17 -0.75
C VAL A 275 5.35 -8.96 -1.50
N GLY A 276 4.89 -7.95 -0.78
CA GLY A 276 4.33 -6.73 -1.34
C GLY A 276 3.00 -6.33 -0.72
N GLU A 277 2.29 -5.40 -1.36
CA GLU A 277 1.02 -4.90 -0.87
C GLU A 277 -0.18 -5.59 -1.54
N TYR A 278 -1.13 -6.04 -0.73
CA TYR A 278 -2.35 -6.74 -1.15
C TYR A 278 -3.55 -6.21 -0.40
N TRP A 279 -4.74 -6.33 -1.00
CA TRP A 279 -5.99 -6.10 -0.29
C TRP A 279 -6.66 -7.43 -0.01
N LEU A 280 -6.93 -7.72 1.26
CA LEU A 280 -7.43 -9.01 1.70
C LEU A 280 -8.60 -8.86 2.67
N LYS A 281 -9.52 -9.81 2.66
CA LYS A 281 -10.70 -9.78 3.54
C LYS A 281 -10.38 -10.49 4.86
N PRO A 282 -10.41 -9.80 6.01
CA PRO A 282 -10.16 -10.45 7.30
C PRO A 282 -11.17 -11.57 7.59
N ARG A 283 -10.70 -12.67 8.18
CA ARG A 283 -11.53 -13.79 8.64
C ARG A 283 -12.29 -13.49 9.92
N ARG A 284 -11.74 -12.61 10.75
CA ARG A 284 -12.31 -12.20 12.03
C ARG A 284 -12.42 -10.68 12.07
N PRO A 285 -13.32 -10.12 12.90
CA PRO A 285 -13.27 -8.69 13.24
C PRO A 285 -11.93 -8.40 13.93
N GLN A 286 -10.91 -8.04 13.16
CA GLN A 286 -9.63 -7.60 13.70
C GLN A 286 -9.79 -6.20 14.29
N ALA A 287 -8.91 -5.82 15.21
CA ALA A 287 -8.90 -4.52 15.89
C ALA A 287 -8.51 -3.34 14.98
N TRP A 288 -8.90 -3.38 13.70
CA TRP A 288 -8.77 -2.28 12.75
C TRP A 288 -9.87 -1.24 13.03
N THR A 289 -9.64 -0.45 14.06
CA THR A 289 -10.63 0.53 14.54
C THR A 289 -10.70 1.77 13.63
N GLY A 290 -11.81 2.50 13.68
CA GLY A 290 -11.98 3.77 12.93
C GLY A 290 -12.22 3.65 11.43
N ARG A 291 -12.38 2.44 10.87
CA ARG A 291 -12.58 2.23 9.42
C ARG A 291 -13.91 2.74 8.89
N MET A 292 -13.89 3.24 7.65
CA MET A 292 -15.09 3.69 6.95
C MET A 292 -16.04 2.52 6.64
N ASN A 293 -15.50 1.35 6.32
CA ASN A 293 -16.27 0.14 6.07
C ASN A 293 -15.65 -1.08 6.77
N PRO A 294 -16.17 -1.48 7.95
CA PRO A 294 -15.60 -2.58 8.74
C PRO A 294 -15.58 -3.95 8.02
N ARG A 295 -16.40 -4.12 6.97
CA ARG A 295 -16.52 -5.39 6.22
C ARG A 295 -15.71 -5.41 4.92
N ALA A 296 -15.12 -4.28 4.52
CA ALA A 296 -14.30 -4.23 3.31
C ALA A 296 -12.97 -4.98 3.52
N PRO A 297 -12.36 -5.49 2.45
CA PRO A 297 -10.95 -5.86 2.45
C PRO A 297 -10.08 -4.72 3.01
N VAL A 298 -8.96 -5.08 3.63
CA VAL A 298 -7.94 -4.15 4.16
C VAL A 298 -6.67 -4.27 3.34
N PRO A 299 -5.91 -3.17 3.16
CA PRO A 299 -4.55 -3.26 2.68
C PRO A 299 -3.66 -3.94 3.73
N VAL A 300 -2.78 -4.83 3.28
CA VAL A 300 -1.71 -5.43 4.07
C VAL A 300 -0.42 -5.38 3.27
N GLN A 301 0.67 -5.08 3.97
CA GLN A 301 2.03 -5.20 3.46
C GLN A 301 2.60 -6.52 3.97
N VAL A 302 2.86 -7.42 3.03
CA VAL A 302 3.29 -8.78 3.30
C VAL A 302 4.80 -8.85 3.13
N THR A 303 5.46 -9.40 4.14
CA THR A 303 6.87 -9.77 4.08
C THR A 303 7.04 -11.24 4.44
N ASP A 304 8.24 -11.74 4.24
CA ASP A 304 8.64 -13.10 4.58
C ASP A 304 9.88 -13.06 5.49
N GLU A 305 9.97 -13.97 6.44
CA GLU A 305 11.03 -13.97 7.46
C GLU A 305 12.42 -14.16 6.87
N GLY A 306 12.56 -15.03 5.86
CA GLY A 306 13.85 -15.22 5.17
C GLY A 306 14.26 -14.02 4.32
N SER A 307 13.29 -13.16 4.00
CA SER A 307 13.42 -12.03 3.09
C SER A 307 13.76 -10.73 3.81
N ASP A 308 13.14 -10.49 4.96
CA ASP A 308 13.41 -9.35 5.84
C ASP A 308 13.28 -9.78 7.32
N PRO A 309 14.36 -10.36 7.89
CA PRO A 309 14.35 -10.83 9.27
C PRO A 309 14.09 -9.72 10.30
N SER A 310 14.53 -8.49 10.03
CA SER A 310 14.34 -7.35 10.96
C SER A 310 12.85 -6.97 11.04
N THR A 311 12.17 -6.87 9.90
CA THR A 311 10.71 -6.60 9.91
C THR A 311 9.94 -7.78 10.51
N ALA A 312 10.33 -9.02 10.23
CA ALA A 312 9.70 -10.19 10.85
C ALA A 312 9.87 -10.21 12.37
N ALA A 313 11.07 -9.95 12.87
CA ALA A 313 11.34 -9.84 14.30
C ALA A 313 10.51 -8.72 14.95
N LEU A 314 10.39 -7.56 14.32
CA LEU A 314 9.53 -6.47 14.80
C LEU A 314 8.06 -6.90 14.91
N ILE A 315 7.53 -7.57 13.88
CA ILE A 315 6.16 -8.10 13.88
C ILE A 315 5.97 -9.06 15.07
N HIS A 316 6.88 -10.03 15.25
CA HIS A 316 6.80 -10.99 16.35
C HIS A 316 6.85 -10.33 17.72
N GLN A 317 7.77 -9.38 17.93
CA GLN A 317 7.89 -8.68 19.21
C GLN A 317 6.65 -7.84 19.50
N PHE A 318 6.10 -7.15 18.49
CA PHE A 318 4.87 -6.39 18.66
C PHE A 318 3.69 -7.27 19.07
N ARG A 319 3.54 -8.45 18.45
CA ARG A 319 2.49 -9.40 18.80
C ARG A 319 2.64 -10.01 20.19
N LYS A 320 3.86 -10.21 20.68
CA LYS A 320 4.07 -10.63 22.07
C LYS A 320 3.49 -9.60 23.05
N THR A 321 3.56 -8.32 22.72
CA THR A 321 3.10 -7.23 23.58
C THR A 321 1.59 -6.97 23.48
N VAL A 322 1.02 -6.98 22.27
CA VAL A 322 -0.38 -6.56 22.04
C VAL A 322 -1.26 -7.61 21.32
N GLY A 323 -0.80 -8.85 21.19
CA GLY A 323 -1.56 -9.94 20.60
C GLY A 323 -1.87 -9.74 19.12
N LYS A 324 -3.14 -9.89 18.72
CA LYS A 324 -3.60 -9.77 17.32
C LYS A 324 -3.89 -8.33 16.86
N THR A 325 -3.42 -7.33 17.60
CA THR A 325 -3.55 -5.93 17.19
C THR A 325 -2.75 -5.68 15.90
N PRO A 326 -3.31 -4.96 14.90
CA PRO A 326 -2.58 -4.65 13.68
C PRO A 326 -1.40 -3.70 13.93
N LEU A 327 -0.22 -4.05 13.39
CA LEU A 327 0.90 -3.13 13.27
C LEU A 327 0.73 -2.33 11.98
N LEU A 328 0.19 -1.12 12.08
CA LEU A 328 0.01 -0.28 10.89
C LEU A 328 1.37 0.11 10.33
N CYS A 329 1.48 0.02 9.01
CA CYS A 329 2.69 0.32 8.26
C CYS A 329 2.31 1.12 7.02
N THR A 330 2.69 2.39 7.05
CA THR A 330 2.35 3.36 6.01
C THR A 330 3.64 3.80 5.32
N PRO A 331 3.68 4.04 4.01
CA PRO A 331 4.83 4.68 3.39
C PRO A 331 5.20 5.99 4.10
N TRP A 332 6.47 6.16 4.46
CA TRP A 332 6.91 7.40 5.11
C TRP A 332 7.27 8.45 4.07
N LEU A 333 6.39 9.42 3.87
CA LEU A 333 6.60 10.52 2.92
C LEU A 333 7.22 11.74 3.60
N ASN A 334 8.12 12.43 2.89
CA ASN A 334 8.59 13.76 3.27
C ASN A 334 7.52 14.83 2.95
N ARG A 335 7.77 16.09 3.29
CA ARG A 335 6.82 17.21 3.03
C ARG A 335 6.48 17.44 1.56
N ARG A 336 7.30 16.94 0.64
CA ARG A 336 7.07 17.02 -0.81
C ARG A 336 6.19 15.86 -1.32
N GLY A 337 5.73 14.98 -0.44
CA GLY A 337 4.97 13.78 -0.82
C GLY A 337 5.85 12.69 -1.45
N GLN A 338 7.17 12.75 -1.29
CA GLN A 338 8.09 11.75 -1.81
C GLN A 338 8.47 10.79 -0.69
N LEU A 339 8.59 9.50 -1.00
CA LEU A 339 9.08 8.50 -0.04
C LEU A 339 10.45 8.94 0.49
N VAL A 340 10.62 8.88 1.81
CA VAL A 340 11.90 9.09 2.48
C VAL A 340 12.93 8.13 1.89
N ARG A 341 14.06 8.65 1.40
CA ARG A 341 15.16 7.85 0.84
C ARG A 341 16.38 7.85 1.75
N THR A 342 16.76 9.03 2.23
CA THR A 342 17.97 9.25 3.03
C THR A 342 17.65 9.50 4.51
N VAL A 343 18.64 9.33 5.38
CA VAL A 343 18.52 9.71 6.81
C VAL A 343 18.25 11.21 6.98
N GLN A 344 18.74 12.04 6.05
CA GLN A 344 18.44 13.47 6.07
C GLN A 344 16.97 13.76 5.72
N ASP A 345 16.37 13.03 4.78
CA ASP A 345 14.92 13.10 4.51
C ASP A 345 14.12 12.68 5.75
N ALA A 346 14.53 11.57 6.39
CA ALA A 346 13.92 11.04 7.60
C ALA A 346 13.94 12.07 8.74
N ARG A 347 15.10 12.71 8.96
CA ARG A 347 15.29 13.78 9.94
C ARG A 347 14.39 14.97 9.67
N GLU A 348 14.38 15.48 8.43
CA GLU A 348 13.55 16.61 8.05
C GLU A 348 12.08 16.28 8.29
N SER A 349 11.62 15.12 7.80
CA SER A 349 10.25 14.66 7.95
C SER A 349 9.87 14.50 9.43
N TRP A 350 10.66 13.78 10.22
CA TRP A 350 10.42 13.62 11.65
C TRP A 350 10.32 14.95 12.39
N ARG A 351 11.26 15.87 12.14
CA ARG A 351 11.30 17.18 12.80
C ARG A 351 10.06 18.01 12.47
N THR A 352 9.49 17.82 11.30
CA THR A 352 8.49 18.71 10.72
C THR A 352 7.06 18.20 10.65
N GLN A 353 6.87 16.88 10.68
CA GLN A 353 5.58 16.20 10.56
C GLN A 353 5.05 15.67 11.90
N GLY A 354 5.82 15.81 12.98
CA GLY A 354 5.28 15.57 14.32
C GLY A 354 5.32 14.17 14.85
N LEU A 355 6.06 13.29 14.20
CA LEU A 355 6.35 11.94 14.65
C LEU A 355 7.00 11.95 16.04
N ASP A 356 6.71 10.93 16.85
CA ASP A 356 7.24 10.80 18.22
C ASP A 356 8.74 10.49 18.21
N GLY A 357 9.17 9.70 17.22
CA GLY A 357 10.56 9.29 17.07
C GLY A 357 10.88 8.68 15.72
N VAL A 358 12.15 8.31 15.56
CA VAL A 358 12.71 7.65 14.38
C VAL A 358 13.51 6.43 14.81
N ILE A 359 13.26 5.31 14.15
CA ILE A 359 14.14 4.14 14.13
C ILE A 359 15.08 4.35 12.95
N ALA A 360 16.36 4.62 13.22
CA ALA A 360 17.38 4.91 12.22
C ALA A 360 18.54 3.92 12.36
N GLY A 361 18.55 2.89 11.51
CA GLY A 361 19.49 1.77 11.67
C GLY A 361 19.38 1.18 13.08
N PRO A 362 20.49 1.06 13.85
CA PRO A 362 20.48 0.50 15.20
C PRO A 362 20.02 1.49 16.30
N TYR A 363 19.60 2.70 15.94
CA TYR A 363 19.24 3.75 16.90
C TYR A 363 17.74 4.01 16.95
N ILE A 364 17.24 4.31 18.15
CA ILE A 364 15.90 4.88 18.35
C ILE A 364 16.08 6.30 18.89
N VAL A 365 15.63 7.28 18.10
CA VAL A 365 15.71 8.70 18.43
C VAL A 365 14.31 9.22 18.74
N MET A 366 14.01 9.52 20.01
CA MET A 366 12.71 10.00 20.47
C MET A 366 12.77 11.47 20.87
N ARG A 367 11.69 12.20 20.65
CA ARG A 367 11.51 13.53 21.28
C ARG A 367 11.34 13.34 22.78
N ARG A 368 12.02 14.15 23.61
CA ARG A 368 11.66 14.19 25.03
C ARG A 368 10.25 14.73 25.18
N ALA A 369 9.49 14.15 26.10
CA ALA A 369 8.25 14.77 26.54
C ALA A 369 8.60 16.13 27.15
N ASP A 370 7.88 17.17 26.74
CA ASP A 370 7.91 18.45 27.45
C ASP A 370 6.91 18.32 28.62
N PRO A 371 7.39 18.23 29.88
CA PRO A 371 6.51 18.08 31.04
C PRO A 371 5.57 19.28 31.26
N ASN A 372 5.83 20.43 30.61
CA ASN A 372 5.02 21.64 30.68
C ASN A 372 4.12 21.83 29.44
N ALA A 373 4.07 20.86 28.53
CA ALA A 373 3.25 20.96 27.33
C ALA A 373 1.76 20.98 27.69
N THR A 374 1.17 22.17 27.67
CA THR A 374 -0.28 22.40 27.78
C THR A 374 -1.00 22.25 26.43
N LYS A 375 -0.24 22.09 25.33
CA LYS A 375 -0.75 21.88 23.98
C LYS A 375 -0.26 20.55 23.41
N PRO A 376 -1.16 19.77 22.81
CA PRO A 376 -0.84 18.48 22.25
C PRO A 376 0.10 18.57 21.04
N LYS A 377 0.99 17.58 20.89
CA LYS A 377 2.04 17.44 19.87
C LYS A 377 1.49 17.40 18.44
N HIS A 378 2.34 17.45 17.41
CA HIS A 378 1.88 17.40 16.01
C HIS A 378 1.20 16.07 15.60
N ALA A 379 1.65 14.90 16.11
CA ALA A 379 0.89 13.64 16.01
C ALA A 379 -0.47 13.66 16.72
N GLU A 380 -0.69 14.68 17.55
CA GLU A 380 -1.86 14.91 18.40
C GLU A 380 -2.73 16.07 17.82
N LEU A 381 -2.14 16.94 16.99
CA LEU A 381 -2.80 17.87 16.06
C LEU A 381 -3.46 17.13 14.88
N ALA A 382 -2.86 16.02 14.39
CA ALA A 382 -3.51 15.13 13.43
C ALA A 382 -4.73 14.37 14.00
N ARG A 383 -4.86 14.35 15.35
CA ARG A 383 -6.00 13.80 16.11
C ARG A 383 -7.07 14.86 16.43
N ARG A 384 -6.79 16.14 16.15
CA ARG A 384 -7.72 17.24 16.34
C ARG A 384 -8.49 17.46 15.04
N PRO A 385 -9.78 17.17 14.97
CA PRO A 385 -10.55 17.38 13.76
C PRO A 385 -10.51 18.86 13.35
N PHE A 386 -10.57 19.10 12.03
CA PHE A 386 -10.89 20.39 11.41
C PHE A 386 -9.88 21.55 11.62
N TYR A 387 -9.14 21.86 10.55
CA TYR A 387 -9.10 23.22 10.05
C TYR A 387 -9.70 23.23 8.64
N GLY A 388 -11.02 23.41 8.61
CA GLY A 388 -11.62 24.17 7.53
C GLY A 388 -11.13 25.61 7.63
N GLY A 389 -10.73 26.18 6.50
CA GLY A 389 -10.26 27.55 6.43
C GLY A 389 -9.75 27.91 5.04
N LEU A 390 -10.72 28.08 4.12
CA LEU A 390 -10.66 28.79 2.84
C LEU A 390 -9.70 28.27 1.75
#